data_AF-A0A1W1IGJ5-F1
#
_entry.id   AF-A0A1W1IGJ5-F1
#
_cell.length_a   1.000
_cell.length_b   1.000
_cell.length_c   1.000
_cell.angle_alpha   90.00
_cell.angle_beta   90.00
_cell.angle_gamma   90.00
#
_symmetry.space_group_name_H-M   'P 1'
#
loop_
_entity.id
_entity.type
_entity.pdbx_description
1 polymer ?
#
loop_
_entity_poly.entity_id
_entity_poly.type
_entity_poly.pdbx_seq_one_letter_code
_entity_poly.pdbx_strand_id
1 'polypeptide(L)'
;MRNKIKQLLKKEGGFTLVELLGVIVILGLIVGISIPLIGNVIDGAEEDTIDAQKELVMDAAQMYELQGGTLPVDTDKLITDGFLEEQEDDAPVYTVTKTGKQYEIAAKK
;
A
#
# COMPACT_ATOMS: atom_id res chain seq x y z
N MET A 1 -5.95 38.31 -46.37
CA MET A 1 -5.76 37.18 -45.43
C MET A 1 -6.51 37.30 -44.09
N ARG A 2 -6.81 38.50 -43.57
CA ARG A 2 -7.51 38.72 -42.27
C ARG A 2 -8.93 38.12 -42.16
N ASN A 3 -9.61 37.90 -43.28
CA ASN A 3 -11.00 37.38 -43.27
C ASN A 3 -11.11 35.88 -42.97
N LYS A 4 -10.06 35.08 -43.23
CA LYS A 4 -10.06 33.64 -42.92
C LYS A 4 -9.93 33.38 -41.41
N ILE A 5 -9.14 34.19 -40.70
CA ILE A 5 -8.96 34.08 -39.25
C ILE A 5 -10.27 34.37 -38.48
N LYS A 6 -11.03 35.38 -38.91
CA LYS A 6 -12.36 35.68 -38.32
C LYS A 6 -13.41 34.59 -38.56
N GLN A 7 -13.28 33.80 -39.63
CA GLN A 7 -14.18 32.66 -39.89
C GLN A 7 -13.81 31.42 -39.06
N LEU A 8 -12.55 31.26 -38.68
CA LEU A 8 -12.10 30.15 -37.83
C LEU A 8 -12.57 30.34 -36.38
N LEU A 9 -12.45 31.55 -35.84
CA LEU A 9 -12.93 31.89 -34.48
C LEU A 9 -14.46 31.89 -34.34
N LYS A 10 -15.20 31.95 -35.46
CA LYS A 10 -16.68 31.86 -35.47
C LYS A 10 -17.21 30.43 -35.51
N LYS A 11 -16.33 29.43 -35.58
CA LYS A 11 -16.66 27.99 -35.62
C LYS A 11 -16.47 27.29 -34.28
N GLU A 12 -16.21 28.01 -33.21
CA GLU A 12 -16.19 27.45 -31.87
C GLU A 12 -17.63 27.42 -31.34
N GLY A 13 -18.32 26.31 -31.59
CA GLY A 13 -19.57 26.00 -30.90
C GLY A 13 -19.26 25.88 -29.41
N GLY A 14 -19.80 26.79 -28.61
CA GLY A 14 -19.63 26.77 -27.16
C GLY A 14 -20.28 25.52 -26.56
N PHE A 15 -19.63 24.94 -25.56
CA PHE A 15 -20.17 23.83 -24.77
C PHE A 15 -21.40 24.30 -24.00
N THR A 16 -22.49 23.52 -24.02
CA THR A 16 -23.69 23.88 -23.26
C THR A 16 -23.57 23.41 -21.82
N LEU A 17 -24.21 24.12 -20.89
CA LEU A 17 -24.25 23.69 -19.48
C LEU A 17 -24.93 22.33 -19.31
N VAL A 18 -25.86 21.98 -20.20
CA VAL A 18 -26.58 20.70 -20.19
C VAL A 18 -25.66 19.54 -20.54
N GLU A 19 -24.75 19.71 -21.51
CA GLU A 19 -23.74 18.69 -21.83
C GLU A 19 -22.77 18.48 -20.66
N LEU A 20 -22.36 19.56 -19.99
CA LEU A 20 -21.50 19.45 -18.81
C LEU A 20 -22.19 18.76 -17.64
N LEU A 21 -23.48 19.07 -17.43
CA LEU A 21 -24.29 18.44 -16.40
C LEU A 21 -24.41 16.93 -16.63
N GLY A 22 -24.66 16.49 -17.86
CA GLY A 22 -24.73 15.07 -18.20
C GLY A 22 -23.44 14.31 -17.86
N VAL A 23 -22.27 14.90 -18.16
CA VAL A 23 -20.96 14.30 -17.83
C VAL A 23 -20.76 14.18 -16.33
N ILE A 24 -21.10 15.22 -15.56
CA ILE A 24 -20.95 15.20 -14.09
C ILE A 24 -21.86 14.14 -13.46
N VAL A 25 -23.09 13.95 -13.98
CA VAL A 25 -24.00 12.90 -13.52
C VAL A 25 -23.37 11.51 -13.73
N ILE A 26 -22.83 11.24 -14.91
CA ILE A 26 -22.18 9.95 -15.20
C ILE A 26 -20.94 9.76 -14.31
N LEU A 27 -20.10 10.79 -14.14
CA LEU A 27 -18.95 10.73 -13.26
C LEU A 27 -19.35 10.48 -11.80
N GLY A 28 -20.42 11.11 -11.32
CA GLY A 28 -20.95 10.91 -9.97
C GLY A 28 -21.41 9.46 -9.74
N LEU A 29 -22.08 8.85 -10.73
CA LEU A 29 -22.48 7.45 -10.67
C LEU A 29 -21.28 6.50 -10.60
N ILE A 30 -20.23 6.75 -11.39
CA ILE A 30 -19.00 5.95 -11.38
C ILE A 30 -18.29 6.10 -10.04
N VAL A 31 -18.06 7.34 -9.58
CA VAL A 31 -17.36 7.61 -8.31
C VAL A 31 -18.08 6.98 -7.12
N GLY A 32 -19.43 7.01 -7.11
CA GLY A 32 -20.23 6.42 -6.04
C GLY A 32 -20.00 4.92 -5.84
N ILE A 33 -19.80 4.15 -6.93
CA ILE A 33 -19.48 2.72 -6.85
C ILE A 33 -17.98 2.45 -6.70
N SER A 34 -17.13 3.31 -7.26
CA SER A 34 -15.69 3.09 -7.31
C SER A 34 -14.99 3.30 -5.96
N ILE A 35 -15.43 4.24 -5.14
CA ILE A 35 -14.76 4.54 -3.85
C ILE A 35 -14.76 3.33 -2.90
N PRO A 36 -15.90 2.68 -2.58
CA PRO A 36 -15.90 1.53 -1.68
C PRO A 36 -15.11 0.33 -2.22
N LEU A 37 -15.15 0.12 -3.54
CA LEU A 37 -14.41 -0.95 -4.20
C LEU A 37 -12.90 -0.77 -4.04
N ILE A 38 -12.39 0.44 -4.27
CA ILE A 38 -10.96 0.74 -4.13
C ILE A 38 -10.53 0.65 -2.66
N GLY A 39 -11.35 1.13 -1.72
CA GLY A 39 -11.07 1.00 -0.28
C GLY A 39 -10.82 -0.45 0.14
N ASN A 40 -11.75 -1.36 -0.18
CA ASN A 40 -11.61 -2.77 0.18
C ASN A 40 -10.37 -3.44 -0.45
N VAL A 41 -9.96 -3.03 -1.65
CA VAL A 41 -8.76 -3.56 -2.31
C VAL A 41 -7.50 -3.05 -1.63
N ILE A 42 -7.47 -1.79 -1.19
CA ILE A 42 -6.35 -1.22 -0.44
C ILE A 42 -6.23 -1.89 0.93
N ASP A 43 -7.35 -2.04 1.65
CA ASP A 43 -7.36 -2.67 2.97
C ASP A 43 -6.84 -4.12 2.89
N GLY A 44 -7.26 -4.88 1.88
CA GLY A 44 -6.76 -6.24 1.65
C GLY A 44 -5.28 -6.27 1.27
N ALA A 45 -4.81 -5.34 0.43
CA ALA A 45 -3.40 -5.24 0.08
C ALA A 45 -2.54 -4.87 1.31
N GLU A 46 -3.04 -4.00 2.20
CA GLU A 46 -2.36 -3.66 3.44
C GLU A 46 -2.23 -4.89 4.36
N GLU A 47 -3.31 -5.64 4.56
CA GLU A 47 -3.28 -6.90 5.32
C GLU A 47 -2.30 -7.91 4.73
N ASP A 48 -2.34 -8.11 3.40
CA ASP A 48 -1.41 -9.01 2.69
C ASP A 48 0.06 -8.57 2.87
N THR A 49 0.34 -7.27 2.82
CA THR A 49 1.71 -6.76 3.04
C THR A 49 2.18 -6.96 4.48
N ILE A 50 1.30 -6.75 5.46
CA ILE A 50 1.62 -6.97 6.87
C ILE A 50 1.93 -8.45 7.12
N ASP A 51 1.16 -9.36 6.54
CA ASP A 51 1.39 -10.80 6.71
C ASP A 51 2.66 -11.27 6.01
N ALA A 52 2.96 -10.76 4.81
CA ALA A 52 4.24 -11.01 4.14
C ALA A 52 5.43 -10.48 4.97
N GLN A 53 5.32 -9.30 5.58
CA GLN A 53 6.36 -8.75 6.45
C GLN A 53 6.59 -9.63 7.69
N LYS A 54 5.51 -10.11 8.32
CA LYS A 54 5.63 -11.05 9.46
C LYS A 54 6.35 -12.33 9.07
N GLU A 55 6.03 -12.89 7.90
CA GLU A 55 6.69 -14.09 7.38
C GLU A 55 8.20 -13.86 7.18
N LEU A 56 8.58 -12.74 6.56
CA LEU A 56 9.99 -12.36 6.37
C LEU A 56 10.74 -12.24 7.71
N VAL A 57 10.14 -11.59 8.70
CA VAL A 57 10.74 -11.45 10.03
C VAL A 57 10.87 -12.81 10.72
N MET A 58 9.87 -13.69 10.57
CA MET A 58 9.90 -15.03 11.14
C MET A 58 10.98 -15.90 10.48
N ASP A 59 11.16 -15.82 9.17
CA ASP A 59 12.22 -16.53 8.45
C ASP A 59 13.61 -16.00 8.82
N ALA A 60 13.76 -14.69 8.99
CA ALA A 60 14.98 -14.06 9.49
C ALA A 60 15.31 -14.55 10.92
N ALA A 61 14.31 -14.63 11.81
CA ALA A 61 14.47 -15.13 13.16
C ALA A 61 14.84 -16.63 13.21
N GLN A 62 14.25 -17.43 12.32
CA GLN A 62 14.62 -18.84 12.14
C GLN A 62 16.07 -18.99 11.71
N MET A 63 16.50 -18.22 10.71
CA MET A 63 17.88 -18.21 10.24
C MET A 63 18.86 -17.76 11.35
N TYR A 64 18.47 -16.74 12.12
CA TYR A 64 19.23 -16.27 13.28
C TYR A 64 19.39 -17.37 14.34
N GLU A 65 18.34 -18.11 14.67
CA GLU A 65 18.44 -19.25 15.61
C GLU A 65 19.36 -20.36 15.05
N LEU A 66 19.25 -20.68 13.75
CA LEU A 66 20.10 -21.69 13.11
C LEU A 66 21.58 -21.32 13.11
N GLN A 67 21.91 -20.02 13.09
CA GLN A 67 23.29 -19.52 13.17
C GLN A 67 23.80 -19.37 14.62
N GLY A 68 23.04 -19.84 15.61
CA GLY A 68 23.42 -19.84 17.02
C GLY A 68 22.90 -18.66 17.83
N GLY A 69 22.03 -17.83 17.23
CA GLY A 69 21.26 -16.82 17.93
C GLY A 69 20.23 -17.42 18.88
N THR A 70 19.86 -16.66 19.92
CA THR A 70 18.85 -17.08 20.91
C THR A 70 17.58 -16.26 20.79
N LEU A 71 16.43 -16.93 20.83
CA LEU A 71 15.11 -16.30 20.92
C LEU A 71 14.74 -15.99 22.38
N PRO A 72 13.88 -14.98 22.65
CA PRO A 72 13.22 -14.11 21.68
C PRO A 72 14.16 -13.09 21.03
N VAL A 73 13.84 -12.69 19.80
CA VAL A 73 14.61 -11.71 19.02
C VAL A 73 13.67 -10.67 18.41
N ASP A 74 14.12 -9.41 18.40
CA ASP A 74 13.38 -8.29 17.83
C ASP A 74 13.88 -7.97 16.41
N THR A 75 13.02 -7.37 15.59
CA THR A 75 13.36 -6.86 14.25
C THR A 75 14.63 -6.02 14.26
N ASP A 76 14.81 -5.11 15.22
CA ASP A 76 15.99 -4.24 15.35
C ASP A 76 17.31 -5.05 15.41
N LYS A 77 17.26 -6.17 16.15
CA LYS A 77 18.41 -7.04 16.32
C LYS A 77 18.66 -7.86 15.07
N LEU A 78 17.61 -8.33 14.39
CA LEU A 78 17.74 -9.02 13.10
C LEU A 78 18.34 -8.12 12.02
N ILE A 79 18.01 -6.82 12.03
CA ILE A 79 18.63 -5.83 11.13
C ILE A 79 20.10 -5.64 11.49
N THR A 80 20.40 -5.39 12.77
CA THR A 80 21.78 -5.16 13.24
C THR A 80 22.69 -6.35 12.97
N ASP A 81 22.19 -7.56 13.16
CA ASP A 81 22.93 -8.81 12.97
C ASP A 81 22.94 -9.26 11.49
N GLY A 82 22.28 -8.53 10.60
CA GLY A 82 22.32 -8.72 9.13
C GLY A 82 21.40 -9.82 8.59
N PHE A 83 20.40 -10.23 9.35
CA PHE A 83 19.40 -11.24 8.97
C PHE A 83 18.16 -10.65 8.29
N LEU A 84 17.95 -9.34 8.42
CA LEU A 84 16.83 -8.63 7.84
C LEU A 84 17.28 -7.28 7.27
N GLU A 85 16.64 -6.84 6.19
CA GLU A 85 16.90 -5.53 5.58
C GLU A 85 16.30 -4.40 6.44
N GLU A 86 16.91 -3.22 6.34
CA GLU A 86 16.42 -2.01 7.01
C GLU A 86 15.05 -1.62 6.45
N GLN A 87 14.12 -1.33 7.35
CA GLN A 87 12.74 -0.96 7.03
C GLN A 87 12.55 0.55 7.18
N GLU A 88 11.43 1.08 6.69
CA GLU A 88 11.07 2.49 6.91
C GLU A 88 10.95 2.80 8.41
N ASP A 89 11.25 4.05 8.80
CA ASP A 89 11.32 4.49 10.21
C ASP A 89 10.01 4.28 10.99
N ASP A 90 8.87 4.19 10.32
CA ASP A 90 7.55 3.98 10.90
C ASP A 90 7.05 2.52 10.82
N ALA A 91 7.88 1.61 10.30
CA ALA A 91 7.54 0.21 10.22
C ALA A 91 7.36 -0.40 11.63
N PRO A 92 6.34 -1.26 11.83
CA PRO A 92 6.11 -1.91 13.10
C PRO A 92 7.27 -2.87 13.45
N VAL A 93 7.84 -2.68 14.64
CA VAL A 93 8.84 -3.61 15.18
C VAL A 93 8.13 -4.86 15.70
N TYR A 94 8.65 -6.03 15.37
CA TYR A 94 8.12 -7.32 15.82
C TYR A 94 9.14 -8.04 16.72
N THR A 95 8.61 -8.85 17.62
CA THR A 95 9.38 -9.81 18.43
C THR A 95 8.96 -11.21 18.04
N VAL A 96 9.94 -12.05 17.69
CA VAL A 96 9.73 -13.48 17.42
C VAL A 96 10.14 -14.29 18.64
N THR A 97 9.24 -15.12 19.12
CA THR A 97 9.44 -16.05 20.24
C THR A 97 9.26 -17.48 19.75
N LYS A 98 9.73 -18.46 20.53
CA LYS A 98 9.55 -19.88 20.22
C LYS A 98 9.00 -20.63 21.41
N THR A 99 7.82 -21.21 21.22
CA THR A 99 7.16 -22.08 22.21
C THR A 99 7.28 -23.52 21.76
N GLY A 100 8.29 -24.23 22.28
CA GLY A 100 8.59 -25.61 21.87
C GLY A 100 9.13 -25.69 20.44
N LYS A 101 8.29 -26.11 19.47
CA LYS A 101 8.64 -26.21 18.05
C LYS A 101 7.99 -25.13 17.17
N GLN A 102 7.12 -24.30 17.74
CA GLN A 102 6.38 -23.29 17.00
C GLN A 102 7.00 -21.91 17.22
N TYR A 103 7.14 -21.14 16.15
CA TYR A 103 7.52 -19.72 16.20
C TYR A 103 6.24 -18.90 16.31
N GLU A 104 6.28 -17.88 17.15
CA GLU A 104 5.20 -16.93 17.36
C GLU A 104 5.76 -15.52 17.16
N ILE A 105 5.04 -14.69 16.40
CA ILE A 105 5.39 -13.30 16.13
C ILE A 105 4.38 -12.37 16.80
N ALA A 106 4.87 -11.35 17.48
CA ALA A 106 4.04 -10.33 18.12
C ALA A 106 4.60 -8.93 17.83
N ALA A 107 3.73 -7.97 17.58
CA ALA A 107 4.14 -6.57 17.49
C ALA A 107 4.68 -6.09 18.84
N LYS A 108 5.81 -5.41 18.82
CA LYS A 108 6.41 -4.76 19.98
C LYS A 108 5.52 -3.56 20.32
N LYS A 109 5.04 -3.51 21.57
CA LYS A 109 4.22 -2.39 22.07
C LYS A 109 5.07 -1.16 22.35
#